data_AF-A0A3P7J6F2-F1
#
_entry.id   AF-A0A3P7J6F2-F1
#
_cell.length_a   1.000
_cell.length_b   1.000
_cell.length_c   1.000
_cell.angle_alpha   90.00
_cell.angle_beta   90.00
_cell.angle_gamma   90.00
#
_symmetry.space_group_name_H-M   'P 1'
#
loop_
_entity.id
_entity.type
_entity.pdbx_description
1 polymer ?
#
loop_
_entity_poly.entity_id
_entity_poly.type
_entity_poly.pdbx_seq_one_letter_code
_entity_poly.pdbx_strand_id
1 'polypeptide(L)'
;MRSDFENAMQKIRRLTEEKAAEDEELHRLQQEVSQKQNELVSLRIKEANSTAQYDDAKKKISSSIIERWFCEHCDDFTEHTTENCPHYVEVKPEVQEITSASNSDEYCEFCSENGHDTFSCPFYKLRAKQTKSVKS
;
A
#
# COMPACT_ATOMS: atom_id res chain seq x y z
N MET A 1 -43.03 -54.81 -56.11
CA MET A 1 -43.76 -55.12 -54.85
C MET A 1 -42.95 -55.98 -53.87
N ARG A 2 -42.59 -57.24 -54.17
CA ARG A 2 -41.85 -58.08 -53.20
C ARG A 2 -40.41 -57.58 -52.90
N SER A 3 -39.71 -57.12 -53.95
CA SER A 3 -38.36 -56.53 -53.84
C SER A 3 -38.34 -55.21 -53.05
N ASP A 4 -39.33 -54.34 -53.26
CA ASP A 4 -39.43 -53.05 -52.56
C ASP A 4 -39.65 -53.25 -51.06
N PHE A 5 -40.44 -54.26 -50.69
CA PHE A 5 -40.67 -54.65 -49.30
C PHE A 5 -39.39 -55.19 -48.63
N GLU A 6 -38.63 -56.06 -49.30
CA GLU A 6 -37.35 -56.57 -48.80
C GLU A 6 -36.32 -55.45 -48.58
N ASN A 7 -36.21 -54.51 -49.54
CA ASN A 7 -35.35 -53.34 -49.41
C ASN A 7 -35.76 -52.45 -48.22
N ALA A 8 -37.06 -52.25 -48.02
CA ALA A 8 -37.57 -51.47 -46.89
C ALA A 8 -37.24 -52.15 -45.55
N MET A 9 -37.39 -53.48 -45.46
CA MET A 9 -37.07 -54.23 -44.23
C MET A 9 -35.57 -54.23 -43.92
N GLN A 10 -34.69 -54.34 -44.92
CA GLN A 10 -33.25 -54.17 -44.72
C GLN A 10 -32.90 -52.77 -44.23
N LYS A 11 -33.55 -51.74 -44.78
CA LYS A 11 -33.34 -50.35 -44.35
C LYS A 11 -33.79 -50.14 -42.90
N ILE A 12 -34.94 -50.69 -42.49
CA ILE A 12 -35.41 -50.63 -41.11
C ILE A 12 -34.39 -51.27 -40.17
N ARG A 13 -33.85 -52.44 -40.53
CA ARG A 13 -32.84 -53.12 -39.72
C ARG A 13 -31.59 -52.25 -39.53
N ARG A 14 -31.06 -51.71 -40.63
CA ARG A 14 -29.89 -50.82 -40.58
C ARG A 14 -30.13 -49.60 -39.71
N LEU A 15 -31.24 -48.90 -39.92
CA LEU A 15 -31.60 -47.73 -39.12
C LEU A 15 -31.80 -48.07 -37.64
N THR A 16 -32.27 -49.28 -37.32
CA THR A 16 -32.41 -49.73 -35.93
C THR A 16 -31.04 -49.94 -35.28
N GLU A 17 -30.08 -50.52 -36.00
CA GLU A 17 -28.70 -50.72 -35.54
C GLU A 17 -27.97 -49.38 -35.38
N GLU A 18 -28.10 -48.48 -36.36
CA GLU A 18 -27.53 -47.12 -36.32
C GLU A 18 -28.09 -46.33 -35.13
N LYS A 19 -29.42 -46.34 -34.93
CA LYS A 19 -30.04 -45.69 -33.79
C LYS A 19 -29.56 -46.26 -32.46
N ALA A 20 -29.44 -47.58 -32.35
CA ALA A 20 -28.95 -48.20 -31.11
C ALA A 20 -27.50 -47.78 -30.79
N ALA A 21 -26.64 -47.65 -31.80
CA ALA A 21 -25.28 -47.17 -31.64
C ALA A 21 -25.24 -45.68 -31.23
N GLU A 22 -26.08 -44.85 -31.84
CA GLU A 22 -26.20 -43.43 -31.47
C GLU A 22 -26.76 -43.24 -30.06
N ASP A 23 -27.75 -44.04 -29.65
CA ASP A 23 -28.31 -44.00 -28.29
C ASP A 23 -27.26 -44.38 -27.23
N GLU A 24 -26.38 -45.36 -27.52
CA GLU A 24 -25.27 -45.75 -26.64
C GLU A 24 -24.23 -44.62 -26.52
N GLU A 25 -23.86 -44.00 -27.64
CA GLU A 25 -22.94 -42.87 -27.66
C GLU A 25 -23.50 -41.66 -26.90
N LEU A 26 -24.79 -41.36 -27.10
CA LEU A 26 -25.48 -40.28 -26.41
C LEU A 26 -25.50 -40.51 -24.90
N HIS A 27 -25.77 -41.74 -24.46
CA HIS A 27 -25.70 -42.09 -23.04
C HIS A 27 -24.29 -41.91 -22.47
N ARG A 28 -23.25 -42.32 -23.22
CA ARG A 28 -21.85 -42.12 -22.81
C ARG A 28 -21.51 -40.63 -22.63
N LEU A 29 -21.89 -39.81 -23.61
CA LEU A 29 -21.65 -38.37 -23.56
C LEU A 29 -22.41 -37.70 -22.41
N GLN A 30 -23.65 -38.13 -22.13
CA GLN A 30 -24.41 -37.64 -20.98
C GLN A 30 -23.70 -37.96 -19.65
N GLN A 31 -23.16 -39.17 -19.51
CA GLN A 31 -22.40 -39.56 -18.33
C GLN A 31 -21.12 -38.72 -18.17
N GLU A 32 -20.40 -38.47 -19.27
CA GLU A 32 -19.19 -37.64 -19.26
C GLU A 32 -19.50 -36.19 -18.89
N VAL A 33 -20.56 -35.61 -19.45
CA VAL A 33 -21.03 -34.25 -19.10
C VAL A 33 -21.36 -34.17 -17.61
N SER A 34 -22.08 -35.15 -17.07
CA SER A 34 -22.40 -35.19 -15.64
C SER A 34 -21.13 -35.26 -14.77
N GLN A 35 -20.16 -36.09 -15.16
CA GLN A 35 -18.88 -36.19 -14.46
C GLN A 35 -18.12 -34.87 -14.49
N LYS A 36 -18.05 -34.21 -15.65
CA LYS A 36 -17.36 -32.92 -15.81
C LYS A 36 -18.05 -31.80 -15.06
N GLN A 37 -19.38 -31.80 -14.98
CA GLN A 37 -20.12 -30.87 -14.14
C GLN A 37 -19.78 -31.04 -12.66
N ASN A 38 -19.71 -32.28 -12.16
CA ASN A 38 -19.32 -32.55 -10.78
C ASN A 38 -17.88 -32.12 -10.49
N GLU A 39 -16.96 -32.39 -11.41
CA GLU A 39 -15.55 -31.95 -11.32
C GLU A 39 -15.46 -30.42 -11.26
N LEU A 40 -16.18 -29.72 -12.13
CA LEU A 40 -16.23 -28.26 -12.16
C LEU A 40 -16.77 -27.66 -10.86
N VAL A 41 -17.84 -28.25 -10.30
CA VAL A 41 -18.39 -27.80 -9.01
C VAL A 41 -17.37 -27.98 -7.89
N SER A 42 -16.67 -29.12 -7.84
CA SER A 42 -15.62 -29.36 -6.85
C SER A 42 -14.49 -28.34 -6.95
N LEU A 43 -14.04 -28.03 -8.17
CA LEU A 43 -13.01 -27.04 -8.41
C LEU A 43 -13.44 -25.63 -8.00
N ARG A 44 -14.67 -25.22 -8.31
CA ARG A 44 -15.22 -23.92 -7.89
C ARG A 44 -15.27 -23.77 -6.37
N ILE A 45 -15.63 -24.84 -5.65
CA ILE A 45 -15.61 -24.83 -4.18
C ILE A 45 -14.18 -24.66 -3.65
N LYS A 46 -13.22 -25.39 -4.22
CA LYS A 46 -11.80 -25.26 -3.83
C LYS A 46 -11.26 -23.87 -4.10
N GLU A 47 -11.59 -23.29 -5.26
CA GLU A 47 -11.22 -21.92 -5.63
C GLU A 47 -11.81 -20.90 -4.66
N ALA A 48 -13.12 -20.96 -4.39
CA ALA A 48 -13.77 -20.06 -3.43
C ALA A 48 -13.14 -20.14 -2.03
N ASN A 49 -12.84 -21.35 -1.56
CA ASN A 49 -12.16 -21.56 -0.28
C ASN A 49 -10.75 -20.97 -0.28
N SER A 50 -9.97 -21.21 -1.34
CA SER A 50 -8.61 -20.68 -1.48
C SER A 50 -8.59 -19.16 -1.52
N THR A 51 -9.52 -18.55 -2.26
CA THR A 51 -9.65 -17.08 -2.34
C THR A 51 -10.02 -16.49 -0.98
N ALA A 52 -11.00 -17.09 -0.28
CA ALA A 52 -11.37 -16.63 1.06
C ALA A 52 -10.20 -16.73 2.06
N GLN A 53 -9.42 -17.81 2.00
CA GLN A 53 -8.22 -17.97 2.83
C GLN A 53 -7.15 -16.93 2.49
N TYR A 54 -6.92 -16.67 1.20
CA TYR A 54 -5.97 -15.67 0.75
C TYR A 54 -6.38 -14.26 1.21
N ASP A 55 -7.66 -13.91 1.06
CA ASP A 55 -8.17 -12.60 1.46
C ASP A 55 -8.12 -12.41 2.98
N ASP A 56 -8.44 -13.45 3.77
CA ASP A 56 -8.30 -13.43 5.23
C ASP A 56 -6.83 -13.27 5.65
N ALA A 57 -5.92 -14.04 5.04
CA ALA A 57 -4.48 -13.93 5.29
C ALA A 57 -3.96 -12.53 4.93
N LYS A 58 -4.34 -12.01 3.76
CA LYS A 58 -3.97 -10.66 3.32
C LYS A 58 -4.47 -9.62 4.30
N LYS A 59 -5.73 -9.71 4.75
CA LYS A 59 -6.29 -8.80 5.74
C LYS A 59 -5.53 -8.85 7.07
N LYS A 60 -5.20 -10.05 7.56
CA LYS A 60 -4.41 -10.24 8.79
C LYS A 60 -3.01 -9.66 8.67
N ILE A 61 -2.36 -9.84 7.52
CA ILE A 61 -1.03 -9.26 7.26
C ILE A 61 -1.14 -7.73 7.22
N SER A 62 -2.12 -7.19 6.48
CA SER A 62 -2.33 -5.74 6.42
C SER A 62 -2.67 -5.14 7.78
N SER A 63 -3.49 -5.80 8.61
CA SER A 63 -3.77 -5.31 9.96
C SER A 63 -2.55 -5.40 10.88
N SER A 64 -1.74 -6.44 10.73
CA SER A 64 -0.53 -6.63 11.56
C SER A 64 0.61 -5.66 11.21
N ILE A 65 0.65 -5.15 9.97
CA ILE A 65 1.67 -4.19 9.51
C ILE A 65 1.39 -2.76 9.99
N ILE A 66 0.14 -2.43 10.36
CA ILE A 66 -0.27 -1.04 10.63
C ILE A 66 0.01 -0.59 12.08
N GLU A 67 0.26 -1.50 13.03
CA GLU A 67 0.32 -1.12 14.46
C GLU A 67 1.73 -1.07 15.06
N ARG A 68 2.77 -1.36 14.29
CA ARG A 68 4.17 -1.32 14.78
C ARG A 68 5.03 -0.37 13.94
N TRP A 69 5.36 0.76 14.53
CA TRP A 69 6.30 1.74 14.00
C TRP A 69 7.69 1.43 14.53
N PHE A 70 8.68 1.42 13.64
CA PHE A 70 10.08 1.34 14.08
C PHE A 70 10.47 2.68 14.69
N CYS A 71 10.86 2.67 15.96
CA CYS A 71 11.27 3.87 16.68
C CYS A 71 12.80 3.92 16.78
N GLU A 72 13.42 4.96 16.21
CA GLU A 72 14.89 5.09 16.16
C GLU A 72 15.51 5.34 17.55
N HIS A 73 14.77 5.95 18.48
CA HIS A 73 15.25 6.17 19.86
C HIS A 73 15.21 4.90 20.71
N CYS A 74 14.27 4.02 20.39
CA CYS A 74 13.98 2.82 21.13
C CYS A 74 14.63 1.56 20.42
N ASP A 75 15.14 1.71 19.19
CA ASP A 75 15.72 0.68 18.29
C ASP A 75 14.87 -0.59 18.14
N ASP A 76 13.54 -0.43 18.16
CA ASP A 76 12.58 -1.55 18.14
C ASP A 76 11.24 -1.14 17.49
N PHE A 77 10.41 -2.14 17.15
CA PHE A 77 9.05 -1.97 16.67
C PHE A 77 8.07 -1.76 17.82
N THR A 78 7.55 -0.55 17.92
CA THR A 78 6.72 -0.07 19.02
C THR A 78 5.38 0.47 18.54
N GLU A 79 4.45 0.72 19.47
CA GLU A 79 3.14 1.34 19.18
C GLU A 79 3.20 2.87 19.12
N HIS A 80 4.40 3.47 19.14
CA HIS A 80 4.61 4.92 19.07
C HIS A 80 5.55 5.30 17.92
N THR A 81 5.43 6.52 17.41
CA THR A 81 6.37 7.10 16.45
C THR A 81 7.64 7.56 17.16
N THR A 82 8.76 7.70 16.45
CA THR A 82 10.03 8.23 17.01
C THR A 82 9.83 9.52 17.81
N GLU A 83 9.00 10.46 17.30
CA GLU A 83 8.68 11.74 17.95
C GLU A 83 7.90 11.59 19.29
N ASN A 84 7.25 10.46 19.51
CA ASN A 84 6.46 10.14 20.69
C ASN A 84 7.08 9.01 21.53
N CYS A 85 8.37 8.67 21.36
CA CYS A 85 9.04 7.63 22.15
C CYS A 85 9.04 8.06 23.63
N PRO A 86 8.52 7.26 24.57
CA PRO A 86 8.54 7.59 25.99
C PRO A 86 9.96 7.77 26.57
N HIS A 87 10.97 7.25 25.88
CA HIS A 87 12.38 7.47 26.21
C HIS A 87 12.96 8.76 25.62
N TYR A 88 12.26 9.40 24.67
CA TYR A 88 12.60 10.73 24.20
C TYR A 88 12.25 11.74 25.28
N VAL A 89 13.24 12.09 26.09
CA VAL A 89 13.17 13.24 26.98
C VAL A 89 13.56 14.44 26.12
N GLU A 90 12.62 15.36 25.89
CA GLU A 90 12.98 16.70 25.41
C GLU A 90 14.03 17.24 26.36
N VAL A 91 15.28 17.31 25.88
CA VAL A 91 16.33 18.01 26.59
C VAL A 91 15.92 19.48 26.50
N LYS A 92 15.15 19.95 27.48
CA LYS A 92 15.01 21.38 27.73
C LYS A 92 16.45 21.88 27.84
N PRO A 93 16.93 22.76 26.96
CA PRO A 93 18.22 23.37 27.18
C PRO A 93 18.08 24.10 28.52
N GLU A 94 18.69 23.52 29.55
CA GLU A 94 18.89 24.17 30.83
C GLU A 94 19.77 25.37 30.51
N VAL A 95 19.13 26.54 30.42
CA VAL A 95 19.84 27.80 30.25
C VAL A 95 20.67 27.94 31.52
N GLN A 96 21.93 27.51 31.44
CA GLN A 96 22.90 27.80 32.46
C GLN A 96 22.93 29.32 32.58
N GLU A 97 22.52 29.84 33.74
CA GLU A 97 22.77 31.23 34.10
C GLU A 97 24.29 31.41 34.21
N ILE A 98 24.92 31.69 33.07
CA ILE A 98 26.31 32.13 33.03
C ILE A 98 26.27 33.57 33.53
N THR A 99 26.64 33.75 34.79
CA THR A 99 26.86 35.05 35.39
C THR A 99 28.00 35.76 34.66
N SER A 100 27.62 36.74 33.84
CA SER A 100 28.38 37.94 33.45
C SER A 100 29.91 37.82 33.35
N ALA A 101 30.41 37.61 32.13
CA ALA A 101 31.56 38.35 31.64
C ALA A 101 31.10 39.13 30.40
N SER A 102 31.08 40.47 30.51
CA SER A 102 30.76 41.38 29.41
C SER A 102 31.81 41.26 28.31
N ASN A 103 31.59 40.40 27.34
CA ASN A 103 32.27 40.44 26.06
C ASN A 103 31.17 40.41 25.00
N SER A 104 30.84 41.57 24.43
CA SER A 104 29.85 41.67 23.36
C SER A 104 30.42 41.07 22.09
N ASP A 105 30.34 39.75 21.94
CA ASP A 105 30.59 39.02 20.68
C ASP A 105 29.50 39.30 19.61
N GLU A 106 28.66 40.32 19.81
CA GLU A 106 27.75 40.79 18.78
C GLU A 106 28.55 41.32 17.58
N TYR A 107 28.38 40.65 16.44
CA TYR A 107 28.96 41.02 15.17
C TYR A 107 27.99 41.96 14.42
N CYS A 108 28.48 43.15 14.09
CA CYS A 108 27.74 44.11 13.28
C CYS A 108 27.91 43.77 11.79
N GLU A 109 26.83 43.35 11.13
CA GLU A 109 26.86 43.06 9.69
C GLU A 109 27.11 44.32 8.84
N PHE A 110 26.80 45.51 9.36
CA PHE A 110 26.92 46.76 8.60
C PHE A 110 28.36 47.26 8.48
N CYS A 111 29.17 47.16 9.54
CA CYS A 111 30.58 47.56 9.52
C CYS A 111 31.55 46.38 9.63
N SER A 112 31.04 45.15 9.77
CA SER A 112 31.82 43.92 9.88
C SER A 112 32.78 43.90 11.08
N GLU A 113 32.39 44.55 12.19
CA GLU A 113 33.17 44.59 13.44
C GLU A 113 32.40 43.94 14.59
N ASN A 114 33.12 43.29 15.49
CA ASN A 114 32.58 42.74 16.74
C ASN A 114 32.55 43.81 17.84
N GLY A 115 31.62 43.68 18.78
CA GLY A 115 31.49 44.58 19.93
C GLY A 115 30.13 45.27 20.04
N HIS A 116 29.29 45.20 18.99
CA HIS A 116 27.96 45.82 18.95
C HIS A 116 27.08 45.19 17.86
N ASP A 117 25.77 45.15 18.08
CA ASP A 117 24.81 44.80 17.02
C ASP A 117 24.64 45.90 15.94
N THR A 118 24.20 45.49 14.76
CA THR A 118 23.94 46.31 13.56
C THR A 118 23.07 47.53 13.84
N PHE A 119 22.04 47.42 14.69
CA PHE A 119 21.16 48.55 15.01
C PHE A 119 21.80 49.58 15.95
N SER A 120 22.84 49.18 16.66
CA SER A 120 23.64 50.04 17.54
C SER A 120 24.83 50.69 16.82
N CYS A 121 25.17 50.23 15.61
CA CYS A 121 26.31 50.69 14.83
C CYS A 121 26.29 52.22 14.57
N PRO A 122 27.39 52.94 14.88
CA PRO A 122 27.50 54.37 14.63
C PRO A 122 27.31 54.73 13.15
N PHE A 123 27.88 53.93 12.25
CA PHE A 123 27.78 54.17 10.80
C PHE A 123 26.37 53.89 10.26
N TYR A 124 25.70 52.85 10.76
CA TYR A 124 24.29 52.57 10.42
C TYR A 124 23.40 53.74 10.84
N LYS A 125 23.58 54.26 12.07
CA LYS A 125 22.83 55.41 12.59
C LYS A 125 23.08 56.71 11.80
N LEU A 126 24.30 56.94 11.31
CA LEU A 126 24.60 58.11 10.47
C LEU A 126 23.90 58.02 9.10
N ARG A 127 23.93 56.85 8.45
CA ARG A 127 23.23 56.63 7.18
C ARG A 127 21.71 56.75 7.34
N ALA A 128 21.15 56.19 8.41
CA ALA A 128 19.72 56.28 8.74
C ALA A 128 19.26 57.73 9.04
N LYS A 129 20.17 58.63 9.45
CA LYS A 129 19.88 60.06 9.61
C LYS A 129 19.96 60.81 8.28
N GLN A 130 20.88 60.46 7.38
CA GLN A 130 20.97 61.08 6.05
C GLN A 130 19.77 60.74 5.15
N THR A 131 19.27 59.51 5.20
CA THR A 131 18.07 59.10 4.43
C THR A 131 16.78 59.77 4.92
N LYS A 132 16.76 60.32 6.15
CA LYS A 132 15.65 61.11 6.68
C LYS A 132 15.73 62.60 6.28
N SER A 133 16.87 63.08 5.77
CA SER A 133 17.06 64.48 5.36
C SER A 133 16.90 64.72 3.84
N VAL A 134 16.75 63.67 3.03
CA VAL A 134 16.47 63.77 1.58
C VAL A 134 14.96 63.73 1.28
N LYS A 135 14.12 63.56 2.30
CA LYS A 135 12.68 63.82 2.24
C LYS A 135 12.37 65.07 3.07
N SER A 136 12.74 66.23 2.55
CA SER A 136 12.14 67.51 2.92
C SER A 136 12.16 68.45 1.72
#